data_AF-A0AA88TZK7-F1
#
_entry.id   AF-A0AA88TZK7-F1
#
_cell.length_a   1.000
_cell.length_b   1.000
_cell.length_c   1.000
_cell.angle_alpha   90.00
_cell.angle_beta   90.00
_cell.angle_gamma   90.00
#
_symmetry.space_group_name_H-M   'P 1'
#
loop_
_entity.id
_entity.type
_entity.pdbx_description
1 polymer ?
#
loop_
_entity_poly.entity_id
_entity_poly.type
_entity_poly.pdbx_seq_one_letter_code
_entity_poly.pdbx_strand_id
1 'polypeptide(L)'
;MIEKDQLQNNLSSLSQENLKLETGVKDLTAEKNQLKTRVKDLTVGKSQLETRVNDLTIGKSQLETRVNDLTVGKSQLETRVNDLTIGKSQLETTVKDLTAENNQLKTRVKDLTVGKRKLETTVKDLTGENNQLKTRVKDLTVGKSQLENRVNDLTIGKSQLETTVKDLTAENNQLKTRVKDLTVGKRKLETTVKDLTGENNQLKTRVNDLTVGKSQLETRVNDLTVGKSQLETRVNDLTVGKSQLEARVKDLIAEKSQLETTVKYLTTEDSQLKTRVKDLTVGKSQLETRVNDLTIGKSQLETTVKDLTAENNQLKTRVKDLTVGKSQLETTVKDLTAENNQLKTRVKDLTVGKSQLETRVNDLTVGKSQLETTVKDLTAENNQLKTRVKDLTVGKSQLETRVSDLTVGKSQLETTVKDLTAENNQLKTRVKDLTVGKSQLETRVNDLTAGKSQLEARVKSLTAEKDQLQRSWLFMSNGEKSWSDSRQFCRDHGGDLVIINSEEKQRFISSFTTEKVWIGLSDIEQEGNMKWVDNSPLNQAFWFKGEPNDYVGNEDCIELNYNRETLNSWNDDPCSINKKAICEK
;
A
#
# COMPACT_ATOMS: atom_id res chain seq x y z
N MET A 1 222.68 4.52 75.68
CA MET A 1 222.51 5.00 74.29
C MET A 1 221.93 3.86 73.43
N ILE A 2 220.68 3.45 73.70
CA ILE A 2 219.90 2.43 72.92
C ILE A 2 218.39 2.79 72.91
N GLU A 3 217.89 3.56 73.89
CA GLU A 3 216.46 3.91 74.03
C GLU A 3 215.85 4.85 72.96
N LYS A 4 216.67 5.52 72.14
CA LYS A 4 216.17 6.55 71.20
C LYS A 4 215.63 5.96 69.89
N ASP A 5 216.24 4.89 69.38
CA ASP A 5 215.89 4.33 68.06
C ASP A 5 214.61 3.47 68.09
N GLN A 6 214.24 2.94 69.26
CA GLN A 6 213.02 2.14 69.42
C GLN A 6 211.75 3.01 69.49
N LEU A 7 211.85 4.24 70.01
CA LEU A 7 210.75 5.20 70.03
C LEU A 7 210.41 5.74 68.62
N GLN A 8 211.41 5.89 67.74
CA GLN A 8 211.20 6.40 66.38
C GLN A 8 210.42 5.40 65.49
N ASN A 9 210.68 4.09 65.64
CA ASN A 9 209.96 3.04 64.92
C ASN A 9 208.51 2.89 65.39
N ASN A 10 208.27 2.99 66.70
CA ASN A 10 206.90 2.94 67.24
C ASN A 10 206.07 4.15 66.78
N LEU A 11 206.67 5.33 66.70
CA LEU A 11 205.98 6.53 66.22
C LEU A 11 205.58 6.43 64.73
N SER A 12 206.42 5.80 63.92
CA SER A 12 206.14 5.57 62.49
C SER A 12 205.01 4.56 62.28
N SER A 13 204.96 3.49 63.09
CA SER A 13 203.86 2.50 63.08
C SER A 13 202.52 3.13 63.48
N LEU A 14 202.51 3.93 64.55
CA LEU A 14 201.30 4.62 65.03
C LEU A 14 200.78 5.65 64.02
N SER A 15 201.68 6.34 63.31
CA SER A 15 201.27 7.30 62.27
C SER A 15 200.58 6.60 61.10
N GLN A 16 201.07 5.44 60.66
CA GLN A 16 200.43 4.61 59.63
C GLN A 16 199.08 4.04 60.08
N GLU A 17 198.97 3.61 61.34
CA GLU A 17 197.72 3.11 61.92
C GLU A 17 196.66 4.21 62.03
N ASN A 18 197.07 5.43 62.42
CA ASN A 18 196.18 6.58 62.49
C ASN A 18 195.65 6.99 61.10
N LEU A 19 196.50 6.94 60.06
CA LEU A 19 196.09 7.15 58.66
C LEU A 19 195.08 6.08 58.19
N LYS A 20 195.27 4.80 58.53
CA LYS A 20 194.29 3.74 58.23
C LYS A 20 192.95 3.97 58.93
N LEU A 21 192.97 4.38 60.19
CA LEU A 21 191.76 4.71 60.96
C LEU A 21 191.03 5.92 60.36
N GLU A 22 191.74 6.98 59.99
CA GLU A 22 191.14 8.14 59.31
C GLU A 22 190.47 7.77 57.99
N THR A 23 191.10 6.87 57.22
CA THR A 23 190.55 6.38 55.95
C THR A 23 189.30 5.54 56.18
N GLY A 24 189.32 4.62 57.16
CA GLY A 24 188.15 3.81 57.52
C GLY A 24 186.99 4.63 58.08
N VAL A 25 187.26 5.70 58.84
CA VAL A 25 186.22 6.62 59.32
C VAL A 25 185.59 7.38 58.16
N LYS A 26 186.37 7.81 57.16
CA LYS A 26 185.84 8.45 55.94
C LYS A 26 184.96 7.49 55.13
N ASP A 27 185.40 6.25 54.93
CA ASP A 27 184.63 5.23 54.20
C ASP A 27 183.32 4.89 54.92
N LEU A 28 183.35 4.66 56.23
CA LEU A 28 182.14 4.45 57.04
C LEU A 28 181.21 5.67 57.04
N THR A 29 181.76 6.88 56.98
CA THR A 29 180.96 8.12 56.88
C THR A 29 180.29 8.23 55.50
N ALA A 30 181.00 7.87 54.42
CA ALA A 30 180.44 7.81 53.07
C ALA A 30 179.34 6.75 52.97
N GLU A 31 179.57 5.55 53.52
CA GLU A 31 178.62 4.44 53.52
C GLU A 31 177.38 4.75 54.36
N LYS A 32 177.55 5.39 55.54
CA LYS A 32 176.44 5.92 56.35
C LYS A 32 175.61 6.95 55.59
N ASN A 33 176.25 7.85 54.84
CA ASN A 33 175.55 8.83 54.02
C ASN A 33 174.79 8.15 52.87
N GLN A 34 175.39 7.14 52.23
CA GLN A 34 174.76 6.35 51.16
C GLN A 34 173.55 5.55 51.68
N LEU A 35 173.66 4.95 52.86
CA LEU A 35 172.57 4.25 53.54
C LEU A 35 171.44 5.21 53.90
N LYS A 36 171.77 6.41 54.38
CA LYS A 36 170.79 7.47 54.68
C LYS A 36 170.03 7.92 53.43
N THR A 37 170.68 7.98 52.27
CA THR A 37 170.04 8.24 50.97
C THR A 37 169.11 7.09 50.58
N ARG A 38 169.57 5.84 50.64
CA ARG A 38 168.71 4.66 50.34
C ARG A 38 167.51 4.56 51.26
N VAL A 39 167.66 4.88 52.56
CA VAL A 39 166.53 4.93 53.50
C VAL A 39 165.54 6.03 53.11
N LYS A 40 166.01 7.21 52.68
CA LYS A 40 165.13 8.24 52.12
C LYS A 40 164.39 7.75 50.87
N ASP A 41 165.07 7.12 49.93
CA ASP A 41 164.46 6.60 48.70
C ASP A 41 163.42 5.50 48.99
N LEU A 42 163.72 4.60 49.93
CA LEU A 42 162.77 3.59 50.43
C LEU A 42 161.55 4.23 51.13
N THR A 43 161.77 5.31 51.87
CA THR A 43 160.68 6.06 52.52
C THR A 43 159.77 6.71 51.45
N VAL A 44 160.37 7.32 50.42
CA VAL A 44 159.63 7.87 49.27
C VAL A 44 158.88 6.77 48.53
N GLY A 45 159.52 5.64 48.26
CA GLY A 45 158.91 4.47 47.61
C GLY A 45 157.75 3.88 48.41
N LYS A 46 157.88 3.81 49.75
CA LYS A 46 156.79 3.42 50.66
C LYS A 46 155.61 4.39 50.55
N SER A 47 155.86 5.70 50.61
CA SER A 47 154.79 6.70 50.48
C SER A 47 154.10 6.64 49.11
N GLN A 48 154.84 6.43 48.02
CA GLN A 48 154.25 6.22 46.69
C GLN A 48 153.40 4.95 46.62
N LEU A 49 153.82 3.88 47.28
CA LEU A 49 153.05 2.64 47.36
C LEU A 49 151.76 2.82 48.17
N GLU A 50 151.84 3.54 49.30
CA GLU A 50 150.68 3.93 50.11
C GLU A 50 149.70 4.77 49.30
N THR A 51 150.17 5.74 48.50
CA THR A 51 149.30 6.49 47.59
C THR A 51 148.61 5.57 46.58
N ARG A 52 149.34 4.66 45.92
CA ARG A 52 148.74 3.72 44.95
C ARG A 52 147.73 2.77 45.60
N VAL A 53 148.00 2.30 46.82
CA VAL A 53 147.05 1.47 47.58
C VAL A 53 145.80 2.26 47.93
N ASN A 54 145.94 3.53 48.31
CA ASN A 54 144.80 4.42 48.54
C ASN A 54 144.00 4.64 47.25
N ASP A 55 144.66 4.92 46.11
CA ASP A 55 144.01 5.09 44.81
C ASP A 55 143.28 3.81 44.36
N LEU A 56 143.88 2.63 44.55
CA LEU A 56 143.25 1.34 44.27
C LEU A 56 142.07 1.06 45.19
N THR A 57 142.15 1.47 46.46
CA THR A 57 141.05 1.34 47.42
C THR A 57 139.88 2.23 47.02
N ILE A 58 140.16 3.48 46.64
CA ILE A 58 139.17 4.41 46.08
C ILE A 58 138.56 3.82 44.81
N GLY A 59 139.38 3.30 43.89
CA GLY A 59 138.92 2.68 42.65
C GLY A 59 138.04 1.44 42.88
N LYS A 60 138.39 0.61 43.87
CA LYS A 60 137.57 -0.53 44.31
C LYS A 60 136.22 -0.06 44.84
N SER A 61 136.19 0.93 45.73
CA SER A 61 134.94 1.47 46.27
C SER A 61 134.06 2.09 45.18
N GLN A 62 134.65 2.80 44.21
CA GLN A 62 133.93 3.32 43.05
C GLN A 62 133.34 2.20 42.18
N LEU A 63 134.06 1.09 42.00
CA LEU A 63 133.58 -0.07 41.27
C LEU A 63 132.42 -0.76 42.01
N GLU A 64 132.53 -0.91 43.33
CA GLU A 64 131.46 -1.43 44.20
C GLU A 64 130.20 -0.55 44.10
N THR A 65 130.35 0.78 44.13
CA THR A 65 129.23 1.70 43.90
C THR A 65 128.59 1.46 42.53
N ARG A 66 129.39 1.37 41.45
CA ARG A 66 128.86 1.13 40.10
C ARG A 66 128.16 -0.23 39.97
N VAL A 67 128.66 -1.27 40.63
CA VAL A 67 128.01 -2.59 40.67
C VAL A 67 126.69 -2.52 41.43
N ASN A 68 126.63 -1.78 42.53
CA ASN A 68 125.39 -1.54 43.25
C ASN A 68 124.38 -0.76 42.38
N ASP A 69 124.82 0.29 41.69
CA ASP A 69 123.97 1.07 40.77
C ASP A 69 123.45 0.20 39.61
N LEU A 70 124.29 -0.66 39.04
CA LEU A 70 123.89 -1.63 38.00
C LEU A 70 122.91 -2.68 38.53
N THR A 71 123.07 -3.11 39.78
CA THR A 71 122.16 -4.05 40.43
C THR A 71 120.80 -3.40 40.66
N VAL A 72 120.78 -2.15 41.13
CA VAL A 72 119.55 -1.36 41.24
C VAL A 72 118.91 -1.16 39.87
N GLY A 73 119.70 -0.81 38.85
CA GLY A 73 119.22 -0.67 37.47
C GLY A 73 118.63 -1.96 36.89
N LYS A 74 119.23 -3.12 37.18
CA LYS A 74 118.71 -4.44 36.81
C LYS A 74 117.36 -4.70 37.48
N SER A 75 117.26 -4.50 38.79
CA SER A 75 116.01 -4.68 39.53
C SER A 75 114.90 -3.76 39.01
N GLN A 76 115.22 -2.50 38.71
CA GLN A 76 114.27 -1.57 38.08
C GLN A 76 113.81 -2.04 36.70
N LEU A 77 114.72 -2.63 35.91
CA LEU A 77 114.39 -3.19 34.59
C LEU A 77 113.48 -4.42 34.72
N GLU A 78 113.76 -5.31 35.67
CA GLU A 78 112.93 -6.49 35.99
C GLU A 78 111.52 -6.06 36.41
N THR A 79 111.39 -5.05 37.28
CA THR A 79 110.09 -4.47 37.63
C THR A 79 109.35 -3.96 36.40
N ARG A 80 110.01 -3.19 35.53
CA ARG A 80 109.39 -2.68 34.29
C ARG A 80 108.95 -3.80 33.34
N VAL A 81 109.72 -4.88 33.24
CA VAL A 81 109.37 -6.06 32.43
C VAL A 81 108.14 -6.76 33.01
N ASN A 82 108.08 -6.89 34.33
CA ASN A 82 106.90 -7.44 35.01
C ASN A 82 105.67 -6.57 34.78
N ASP A 83 105.79 -5.24 34.92
CA ASP A 83 104.71 -4.29 34.64
C ASP A 83 104.24 -4.37 33.18
N LEU A 84 105.17 -4.46 32.22
CA LEU A 84 104.85 -4.67 30.80
C LEU A 84 104.16 -6.00 30.54
N THR A 85 104.54 -7.07 31.26
CA THR A 85 103.91 -8.40 31.14
C THR A 85 102.49 -8.39 31.69
N ILE A 86 102.27 -7.72 32.82
CA ILE A 86 100.95 -7.48 33.39
C ILE A 86 100.12 -6.64 32.40
N GLY A 87 100.68 -5.55 31.88
CA GLY A 87 100.02 -4.69 30.89
C GLY A 87 99.64 -5.43 29.60
N LYS A 88 100.51 -6.30 29.09
CA LYS A 88 100.22 -7.20 27.96
C LYS A 88 99.05 -8.13 28.26
N SER A 89 99.06 -8.75 29.44
CA SER A 89 98.01 -9.71 29.85
C SER A 89 96.65 -9.02 30.02
N GLN A 90 96.65 -7.80 30.56
CA GLN A 90 95.47 -6.94 30.62
C GLN A 90 94.98 -6.58 29.21
N LEU A 91 95.88 -6.21 28.30
CA LEU A 91 95.52 -5.89 26.92
C LEU A 91 94.93 -7.09 26.17
N GLU A 92 95.50 -8.28 26.35
CA GLU A 92 94.96 -9.53 25.78
C GLU A 92 93.55 -9.85 26.31
N THR A 93 93.29 -9.57 27.59
CA THR A 93 91.97 -9.73 28.20
C THR A 93 90.98 -8.73 27.59
N THR A 94 91.34 -7.45 27.52
CA THR A 94 90.52 -6.41 26.88
C THR A 94 90.20 -6.75 25.41
N VAL A 95 91.17 -7.28 24.66
CA VAL A 95 90.94 -7.71 23.27
C VAL A 95 89.95 -8.87 23.19
N LYS A 96 90.01 -9.84 24.11
CA LYS A 96 89.03 -10.93 24.18
C LYS A 96 87.63 -10.41 24.51
N ASP A 97 87.52 -9.49 25.47
CA ASP A 97 86.24 -8.90 25.86
C ASP A 97 85.62 -8.10 24.71
N LEU A 98 86.41 -7.26 24.04
CA LEU A 98 85.97 -6.51 22.85
C LEU A 98 85.57 -7.45 21.69
N THR A 99 86.26 -8.58 21.55
CA THR A 99 85.91 -9.59 20.54
C THR A 99 84.58 -10.24 20.87
N ALA A 100 84.33 -10.57 22.14
CA ALA A 100 83.06 -11.10 22.61
C ALA A 100 81.92 -10.08 22.42
N GLU A 101 82.12 -8.81 22.79
CA GLU A 101 81.16 -7.73 22.55
C GLU A 101 80.86 -7.54 21.06
N ASN A 102 81.88 -7.55 20.20
CA ASN A 102 81.69 -7.42 18.74
C ASN A 102 80.87 -8.59 18.18
N ASN A 103 81.08 -9.81 18.68
CA ASN A 103 80.27 -10.97 18.30
C ASN A 103 78.83 -10.84 18.80
N GLN A 104 78.60 -10.37 20.02
CA GLN A 104 77.25 -10.06 20.51
C GLN A 104 76.58 -8.97 19.66
N LEU A 105 77.31 -7.94 19.27
CA LEU A 105 76.81 -6.87 18.41
C LEU A 105 76.40 -7.40 17.03
N LYS A 106 77.21 -8.28 16.41
CA LYS A 106 76.85 -8.96 15.17
C LYS A 106 75.56 -9.77 15.29
N THR A 107 75.37 -10.46 16.41
CA THR A 107 74.13 -11.21 16.67
C THR A 107 72.94 -10.26 16.78
N ARG A 108 73.05 -9.19 17.56
CA ARG A 108 72.00 -8.15 17.68
C ARG A 108 71.66 -7.52 16.33
N VAL A 109 72.64 -7.26 15.47
CA VAL A 109 72.42 -6.75 14.11
C VAL A 109 71.66 -7.76 13.24
N LYS A 110 71.96 -9.06 13.35
CA LYS A 110 71.18 -10.11 12.65
C LYS A 110 69.74 -10.13 13.14
N ASP A 111 69.52 -10.08 14.45
CA ASP A 111 68.18 -10.06 15.04
C ASP A 111 67.38 -8.83 14.61
N LEU A 112 68.01 -7.64 14.61
CA LEU A 112 67.44 -6.41 14.07
C LEU A 112 67.08 -6.53 12.59
N THR A 113 67.91 -7.21 11.80
CA THR A 113 67.63 -7.44 10.37
C THR A 113 66.42 -8.36 10.18
N VAL A 114 66.30 -9.40 11.02
CA VAL A 114 65.10 -10.26 11.03
C VAL A 114 63.86 -9.48 11.46
N GLY A 115 63.98 -8.66 12.51
CA GLY A 115 62.92 -7.76 12.98
C GLY A 115 62.46 -6.79 11.89
N LYS A 116 63.40 -6.19 11.15
CA LYS A 116 63.11 -5.33 9.99
C LYS A 116 62.30 -6.06 8.92
N ARG A 117 62.70 -7.28 8.51
CA ARG A 117 61.95 -8.05 7.50
C ARG A 117 60.54 -8.40 7.97
N LYS A 118 60.38 -8.76 9.26
CA LYS A 118 59.04 -8.97 9.84
C LYS A 118 58.19 -7.71 9.73
N LEU A 119 58.76 -6.57 10.11
CA LEU A 119 58.06 -5.28 10.04
C LEU A 119 57.68 -4.92 8.59
N GLU A 120 58.58 -5.11 7.63
CA GLU A 120 58.32 -4.91 6.20
C GLU A 120 57.16 -5.79 5.70
N THR A 121 57.11 -7.04 6.16
CA THR A 121 56.03 -7.98 5.83
C THR A 121 54.70 -7.49 6.41
N THR A 122 54.67 -7.13 7.70
CA THR A 122 53.47 -6.58 8.36
C THR A 122 52.98 -5.30 7.69
N VAL A 123 53.88 -4.40 7.30
CA VAL A 123 53.52 -3.19 6.54
C VAL A 123 52.88 -3.55 5.20
N LYS A 124 53.40 -4.56 4.51
CA LYS A 124 52.85 -5.03 3.24
C LYS A 124 51.45 -5.63 3.41
N ASP A 125 51.25 -6.43 4.46
CA ASP A 125 49.95 -7.03 4.80
C ASP A 125 48.91 -5.94 5.13
N LEU A 126 49.28 -4.99 6.01
CA LEU A 126 48.43 -3.84 6.35
C LEU A 126 48.10 -2.97 5.13
N THR A 127 49.04 -2.84 4.18
CA THR A 127 48.79 -2.15 2.91
C THR A 127 47.75 -2.89 2.07
N GLY A 128 47.83 -4.23 2.03
CA GLY A 128 46.85 -5.09 1.39
C GLY A 128 45.46 -4.95 2.02
N GLU A 129 45.35 -5.03 3.34
CA GLU A 129 44.10 -4.84 4.08
C GLU A 129 43.51 -3.45 3.85
N ASN A 130 44.34 -2.40 3.85
CA ASN A 130 43.89 -1.03 3.59
C ASN A 130 43.32 -0.87 2.16
N ASN A 131 43.91 -1.55 1.17
CA ASN A 131 43.38 -1.56 -0.19
C ASN A 131 42.05 -2.31 -0.29
N GLN A 132 41.89 -3.43 0.43
CA GLN A 132 40.60 -4.11 0.54
C GLN A 132 39.55 -3.24 1.22
N LEU A 133 39.92 -2.52 2.27
CA LEU A 133 39.05 -1.59 2.97
C LEU A 133 38.61 -0.45 2.04
N LYS A 134 39.52 0.14 1.26
CA LYS A 134 39.18 1.13 0.22
C LYS A 134 38.19 0.60 -0.80
N THR A 135 38.34 -0.67 -1.20
CA THR A 135 37.42 -1.32 -2.15
C THR A 135 36.03 -1.48 -1.53
N ARG A 136 35.94 -2.01 -0.30
CA ARG A 136 34.68 -2.10 0.44
C ARG A 136 34.00 -0.75 0.65
N VAL A 137 34.77 0.30 0.90
CA VAL A 137 34.24 1.68 1.01
C VAL A 137 33.65 2.15 -0.32
N LYS A 138 34.30 1.86 -1.46
CA LYS A 138 33.74 2.16 -2.79
C LYS A 138 32.43 1.40 -3.01
N ASP A 139 32.39 0.11 -2.70
CA ASP A 139 31.19 -0.71 -2.85
C ASP A 139 30.05 -0.20 -1.96
N LEU A 140 30.33 0.18 -0.72
CA LEU A 140 29.37 0.82 0.18
C LEU A 140 28.87 2.17 -0.36
N THR A 141 29.73 2.93 -1.03
CA THR A 141 29.35 4.20 -1.67
C THR A 141 28.40 3.95 -2.84
N VAL A 142 28.67 2.94 -3.67
CA VAL A 142 27.76 2.52 -4.74
C VAL A 142 26.41 2.04 -4.17
N GLY A 143 26.45 1.22 -3.11
CA GLY A 143 25.26 0.75 -2.42
C GLY A 143 24.43 1.90 -1.82
N LYS A 144 25.09 2.94 -1.29
CA LYS A 144 24.43 4.16 -0.83
C LYS A 144 23.69 4.87 -1.96
N SER A 145 24.34 5.10 -3.10
CA SER A 145 23.71 5.76 -4.25
C SER A 145 22.54 4.97 -4.82
N GLN A 146 22.63 3.63 -4.85
CA GLN A 146 21.50 2.78 -5.22
C GLN A 146 20.32 2.92 -4.24
N LEU A 147 20.59 3.02 -2.94
CA LEU A 147 19.56 3.22 -1.93
C LEU A 147 18.89 4.59 -2.08
N GLU A 148 19.67 5.65 -2.34
CA GLU A 148 19.16 6.99 -2.62
C GLU A 148 18.23 7.00 -3.84
N ASN A 149 18.61 6.32 -4.93
CA ASN A 149 17.74 6.19 -6.10
C ASN A 149 16.42 5.47 -5.77
N ARG A 150 16.46 4.37 -5.01
CA ARG A 150 15.25 3.66 -4.58
C ARG A 150 14.34 4.52 -3.71
N VAL A 151 14.91 5.36 -2.85
CA VAL A 151 14.14 6.32 -2.02
C VAL A 151 13.48 7.38 -2.91
N ASN A 152 14.17 7.86 -3.94
CA ASN A 152 13.59 8.79 -4.91
C ASN A 152 12.44 8.15 -5.69
N ASP A 153 12.59 6.91 -6.16
CA ASP A 153 11.53 6.16 -6.84
C ASP A 153 10.30 5.96 -5.94
N LEU A 154 10.52 5.61 -4.67
CA LEU A 154 9.45 5.49 -3.68
C LEU A 154 8.75 6.82 -3.41
N THR A 155 9.48 7.92 -3.44
CA THR A 155 8.93 9.27 -3.26
C THR A 155 8.08 9.66 -4.46
N ILE A 156 8.53 9.38 -5.69
CA ILE A 156 7.74 9.56 -6.90
C ILE A 156 6.46 8.70 -6.85
N GLY A 157 6.58 7.43 -6.48
CA GLY A 157 5.42 6.53 -6.32
C GLY A 157 4.44 7.02 -5.27
N LYS A 158 4.92 7.57 -4.14
CA LYS A 158 4.08 8.21 -3.12
C LYS A 158 3.31 9.40 -3.70
N SER A 159 3.97 10.30 -4.42
CA SER A 159 3.32 11.47 -5.02
C SER A 159 2.28 11.08 -6.07
N GLN A 160 2.53 10.04 -6.86
CA GLN A 160 1.53 9.50 -7.78
C GLN A 160 0.31 8.95 -7.03
N LEU A 161 0.52 8.21 -5.95
CA LEU A 161 -0.56 7.68 -5.12
C LEU A 161 -1.40 8.80 -4.48
N GLU A 162 -0.76 9.86 -4.00
CA GLU A 162 -1.42 11.05 -3.45
C GLU A 162 -2.31 11.74 -4.51
N THR A 163 -1.85 11.81 -5.77
CA THR A 163 -2.65 12.33 -6.89
C THR A 163 -3.86 11.44 -7.16
N THR A 164 -3.67 10.12 -7.27
CA THR A 164 -4.78 9.18 -7.47
C THR A 164 -5.83 9.28 -6.36
N VAL A 165 -5.41 9.44 -5.10
CA VAL A 165 -6.33 9.62 -3.97
C VAL A 165 -7.12 10.93 -4.10
N LYS A 166 -6.50 12.02 -4.55
CA LYS A 166 -7.20 13.29 -4.82
C LYS A 166 -8.23 13.13 -5.93
N ASP A 167 -7.89 12.45 -7.02
CA ASP A 167 -8.79 12.22 -8.15
C ASP A 167 -10.00 11.38 -7.74
N LEU A 168 -9.77 10.27 -7.02
CA LEU A 168 -10.85 9.43 -6.47
C LEU A 168 -11.74 10.20 -5.47
N THR A 169 -11.14 11.11 -4.70
CA THR A 169 -11.90 11.98 -3.79
C THR A 169 -12.79 12.95 -4.57
N ALA A 170 -12.29 13.50 -5.67
CA ALA A 170 -13.07 14.36 -6.56
C ALA A 170 -14.23 13.60 -7.23
N GLU A 171 -13.98 12.40 -7.77
CA GLU A 171 -15.03 11.54 -8.32
C GLU A 171 -16.09 11.18 -7.30
N ASN A 172 -15.70 10.81 -6.08
CA ASN A 172 -16.64 10.49 -5.01
C ASN A 172 -17.53 11.69 -4.65
N ASN A 173 -16.97 12.90 -4.66
CA ASN A 173 -17.75 14.12 -4.45
C ASN A 173 -18.73 14.39 -5.61
N GLN A 174 -18.30 14.16 -6.86
CA GLN A 174 -19.21 14.23 -8.01
C GLN A 174 -20.34 13.20 -7.90
N LEU A 175 -20.04 11.97 -7.47
CA LEU A 175 -21.03 10.92 -7.27
C LEU A 175 -22.04 11.31 -6.20
N LYS A 176 -21.59 11.89 -5.08
CA LYS A 176 -22.48 12.44 -4.03
C LYS A 176 -23.40 13.53 -4.56
N THR A 177 -22.91 14.42 -5.42
CA THR A 177 -23.74 15.44 -6.08
C THR A 177 -24.79 14.79 -6.97
N ARG A 178 -24.40 13.84 -7.83
CA ARG A 178 -25.33 13.10 -8.70
C ARG A 178 -26.42 12.37 -7.90
N VAL A 179 -26.07 11.79 -6.75
CA VAL A 179 -27.05 11.15 -5.84
C VAL A 179 -28.03 12.18 -5.26
N LYS A 180 -27.55 13.39 -4.89
CA LYS A 180 -28.43 14.47 -4.46
C LYS A 180 -29.38 14.90 -5.58
N ASP A 181 -28.87 15.06 -6.80
CA ASP A 181 -29.68 15.45 -7.97
C ASP A 181 -30.73 14.40 -8.30
N LEU A 182 -30.37 13.11 -8.25
CA LEU A 182 -31.32 12.00 -8.40
C LEU A 182 -32.38 12.00 -7.28
N THR A 183 -32.00 12.35 -6.06
CA THR A 183 -32.95 12.47 -4.95
C THR A 183 -33.94 13.63 -5.19
N VAL A 184 -33.46 14.76 -5.71
CA VAL A 184 -34.32 15.89 -6.11
C VAL A 184 -35.24 15.48 -7.27
N GLY A 185 -34.70 14.78 -8.28
CA GLY A 185 -35.47 14.23 -9.40
C GLY A 185 -36.57 13.28 -8.95
N LYS A 186 -36.27 12.39 -8.00
CA LYS A 186 -37.25 11.49 -7.37
C LYS A 186 -38.39 12.27 -6.72
N ARG A 187 -38.08 13.28 -5.88
CA ARG A 187 -39.11 14.11 -5.24
C ARG A 187 -39.97 14.84 -6.25
N LYS A 188 -39.37 15.36 -7.32
CA LYS A 188 -40.10 16.03 -8.40
C LYS A 188 -41.07 15.06 -9.08
N LEU A 189 -40.63 13.82 -9.34
CA LEU A 189 -41.48 12.78 -9.91
C LEU A 189 -42.63 12.40 -8.96
N GLU A 190 -42.36 12.26 -7.65
CA GLU A 190 -43.38 12.01 -6.63
C GLU A 190 -44.43 13.14 -6.60
N THR A 191 -44.00 14.40 -6.72
CA THR A 191 -44.91 15.55 -6.85
C THR A 191 -45.73 15.46 -8.13
N THR A 192 -45.11 15.21 -9.28
CA THR A 192 -45.83 15.05 -10.56
C THR A 192 -46.86 13.93 -10.51
N VAL A 193 -46.54 12.78 -9.90
CA VAL A 193 -47.49 11.67 -9.72
C VAL A 193 -48.67 12.10 -8.84
N LYS A 194 -48.40 12.87 -7.77
CA LYS A 194 -49.45 13.40 -6.90
C LYS A 194 -50.36 14.38 -7.65
N ASP A 195 -49.79 15.27 -8.45
CA ASP A 195 -50.53 16.24 -9.25
C ASP A 195 -51.39 15.53 -10.30
N LEU A 196 -50.84 14.57 -11.04
CA LEU A 196 -51.58 13.75 -12.00
C LEU A 196 -52.71 12.94 -11.33
N THR A 197 -52.50 12.46 -10.10
CA THR A 197 -53.55 11.81 -9.33
C THR A 197 -54.67 12.79 -8.98
N GLY A 198 -54.32 14.03 -8.62
CA GLY A 198 -55.27 15.12 -8.41
C GLY A 198 -56.06 15.46 -9.66
N GLU A 199 -55.39 15.64 -10.80
CA GLU A 199 -56.03 15.89 -12.10
C GLU A 199 -56.96 14.75 -12.51
N ASN A 200 -56.55 13.50 -12.31
CA ASN A 200 -57.39 12.34 -12.63
C ASN A 200 -58.67 12.31 -11.78
N ASN A 201 -58.57 12.66 -10.49
CA ASN A 201 -59.74 12.79 -9.62
C ASN A 201 -60.65 13.94 -10.07
N GLN A 202 -60.10 15.09 -10.47
CA GLN A 202 -60.87 16.19 -11.03
C GLN A 202 -61.56 15.79 -12.35
N LEU A 203 -60.87 15.03 -13.20
CA LEU A 203 -61.44 14.52 -14.45
C LEU A 203 -62.60 13.57 -14.15
N LYS A 204 -62.48 12.71 -13.15
CA LYS A 204 -63.55 11.82 -12.69
C LYS A 204 -64.77 12.62 -12.20
N THR A 205 -64.56 13.68 -11.42
CA THR A 205 -65.64 14.59 -11.01
C THR A 205 -66.30 15.25 -12.21
N ARG A 206 -65.51 15.78 -13.16
CA ARG A 206 -66.04 16.40 -14.39
C ARG A 206 -66.84 15.42 -15.25
N VAL A 207 -66.42 14.17 -15.32
CA VAL A 207 -67.18 13.10 -16.01
C VAL A 207 -68.52 12.84 -15.32
N ASN A 208 -68.54 12.83 -13.98
CA ASN A 208 -69.79 12.71 -13.23
C ASN A 208 -70.69 13.93 -13.47
N ASP A 209 -70.14 15.15 -13.44
CA ASP A 209 -70.89 16.38 -13.70
C ASP A 209 -71.45 16.41 -15.13
N LEU A 210 -70.67 15.97 -16.12
CA LEU A 210 -71.12 15.81 -17.50
C LEU A 210 -72.23 14.76 -17.62
N THR A 211 -72.18 13.70 -16.82
CA THR A 211 -73.23 12.68 -16.76
C THR A 211 -74.53 13.28 -16.20
N VAL A 212 -74.44 14.07 -15.12
CA VAL A 212 -75.59 14.81 -14.56
C VAL A 212 -76.11 15.84 -15.57
N GLY A 213 -75.23 16.58 -16.22
CA GLY A 213 -75.58 17.56 -17.25
C GLY A 213 -76.26 16.92 -18.46
N LYS A 214 -75.82 15.73 -18.88
CA LYS A 214 -76.49 14.92 -19.90
C LYS A 214 -77.92 14.58 -19.49
N SER A 215 -78.13 14.07 -18.27
CA SER A 215 -79.48 13.76 -17.78
C SER A 215 -80.38 15.00 -17.69
N GLN A 216 -79.83 16.15 -17.28
CA GLN A 216 -80.56 17.42 -17.29
C GLN A 216 -80.93 17.87 -18.72
N LEU A 217 -80.04 17.65 -19.69
CA LEU A 217 -80.30 17.91 -21.10
C LEU A 217 -81.39 16.99 -21.65
N GLU A 218 -81.39 15.70 -21.29
CA GLU A 218 -82.46 14.75 -21.63
C GLU A 218 -83.80 15.24 -21.06
N THR A 219 -83.85 15.68 -19.80
CA THR A 219 -85.05 16.28 -19.20
C THR A 219 -85.47 17.54 -19.95
N ARG A 220 -84.55 18.46 -20.26
CA ARG A 220 -84.86 19.68 -21.03
C ARG A 220 -85.35 19.39 -22.43
N VAL A 221 -84.84 18.35 -23.09
CA VAL A 221 -85.33 17.92 -24.41
C VAL A 221 -86.75 17.39 -24.29
N ASN A 222 -87.07 16.63 -23.24
CA ASN A 222 -88.44 16.20 -22.95
C ASN A 222 -89.36 17.40 -22.68
N ASP A 223 -88.93 18.36 -21.86
CA ASP A 223 -89.69 19.59 -21.58
C ASP A 223 -89.88 20.45 -22.84
N LEU A 224 -88.85 20.58 -23.68
CA LEU A 224 -88.94 21.27 -24.97
C LEU A 224 -89.88 20.54 -25.94
N THR A 225 -89.95 19.21 -25.87
CA THR A 225 -90.90 18.43 -26.65
C THR A 225 -92.33 18.73 -26.18
N VAL A 226 -92.58 18.77 -24.88
CA VAL A 226 -93.87 19.20 -24.30
C VAL A 226 -94.19 20.65 -24.68
N GLY A 227 -93.20 21.55 -24.56
CA GLY A 227 -93.32 22.95 -24.92
C GLY A 227 -93.61 23.16 -26.41
N LYS A 228 -93.00 22.36 -27.29
CA LYS A 228 -93.31 22.34 -28.73
C LYS A 228 -94.77 21.96 -28.96
N SER A 229 -95.27 20.90 -28.32
CA SER A 229 -96.69 20.51 -28.42
C SER A 229 -97.62 21.62 -27.92
N GLN A 230 -97.27 22.31 -26.83
CA GLN A 230 -98.01 23.48 -26.35
C GLN A 230 -97.95 24.66 -27.32
N LEU A 231 -96.80 24.87 -27.98
CA LEU A 231 -96.62 25.92 -28.98
C LEU A 231 -97.43 25.62 -30.24
N GLU A 232 -97.50 24.36 -30.68
CA GLU A 232 -98.40 23.93 -31.76
C GLU A 232 -99.85 24.26 -31.42
N THR A 233 -100.30 23.98 -30.18
CA THR A 233 -101.63 24.41 -29.71
C THR A 233 -101.78 25.93 -29.73
N ARG A 234 -100.81 26.68 -29.21
CA ARG A 234 -100.86 28.15 -29.22
C ARG A 234 -100.79 28.76 -30.61
N VAL A 235 -100.10 28.13 -31.56
CA VAL A 235 -100.08 28.56 -32.97
C VAL A 235 -101.45 28.34 -33.58
N ASN A 236 -102.13 27.24 -33.25
CA ASN A 236 -103.53 27.05 -33.64
C ASN A 236 -104.42 28.17 -33.04
N ASP A 237 -104.26 28.49 -31.75
CA ASP A 237 -105.00 29.58 -31.10
C ASP A 237 -104.65 30.96 -31.67
N LEU A 238 -103.38 31.23 -31.98
CA LEU A 238 -102.91 32.46 -32.61
C LEU A 238 -103.37 32.56 -34.05
N THR A 239 -103.59 31.45 -34.76
CA THR A 239 -104.20 31.46 -36.08
C THR A 239 -105.66 31.93 -35.97
N VAL A 240 -106.38 31.49 -34.92
CA VAL A 240 -107.70 32.02 -34.58
C VAL A 240 -107.61 33.51 -34.20
N GLY A 241 -106.66 33.90 -33.36
CA GLY A 241 -106.46 35.29 -32.92
C GLY A 241 -106.00 36.24 -34.03
N LYS A 242 -105.16 35.80 -34.96
CA LYS A 242 -104.75 36.56 -36.16
C LYS A 242 -105.97 36.87 -37.02
N SER A 243 -106.86 35.88 -37.20
CA SER A 243 -108.13 36.07 -37.91
C SER A 243 -109.00 37.15 -37.23
N GLN A 244 -108.95 37.24 -35.90
CA GLN A 244 -109.62 38.31 -35.13
C GLN A 244 -108.89 39.67 -35.23
N LEU A 245 -107.57 39.69 -35.27
CA LEU A 245 -106.77 40.92 -35.33
C LEU A 245 -106.79 41.56 -36.73
N GLU A 246 -106.84 40.76 -37.79
CA GLU A 246 -107.07 41.23 -39.16
C GLU A 246 -108.41 41.98 -39.27
N ALA A 247 -109.42 41.59 -38.48
CA ALA A 247 -110.65 42.36 -38.34
C ALA A 247 -110.40 43.71 -37.64
N ARG A 248 -109.57 43.74 -36.58
CA ARG A 248 -109.28 44.93 -35.75
C ARG A 248 -108.33 45.96 -36.39
N VAL A 249 -107.38 45.52 -37.22
CA VAL A 249 -106.46 46.42 -37.95
C VAL A 249 -107.21 47.22 -39.02
N LYS A 250 -108.26 46.64 -39.61
CA LYS A 250 -109.19 47.41 -40.44
C LYS A 250 -109.81 48.57 -39.65
N ASP A 251 -110.07 48.40 -38.35
CA ASP A 251 -110.60 49.46 -37.49
C ASP A 251 -109.54 50.52 -37.14
N LEU A 252 -108.30 50.12 -36.79
CA LEU A 252 -107.24 51.03 -36.31
C LEU A 252 -106.56 51.89 -37.39
N ILE A 253 -106.55 51.45 -38.66
CA ILE A 253 -106.09 52.30 -39.77
C ILE A 253 -106.93 53.59 -39.84
N ALA A 254 -108.19 53.54 -39.39
CA ALA A 254 -109.03 54.72 -39.28
C ALA A 254 -108.54 55.71 -38.19
N GLU A 255 -107.88 55.24 -37.12
CA GLU A 255 -107.42 56.07 -35.99
C GLU A 255 -106.05 56.75 -36.23
N LYS A 256 -105.05 56.04 -36.78
CA LYS A 256 -103.67 56.58 -36.97
C LYS A 256 -103.66 57.88 -37.78
N SER A 257 -104.54 58.00 -38.76
CA SER A 257 -104.62 59.19 -39.61
C SER A 257 -104.90 60.48 -38.80
N GLN A 258 -105.35 60.38 -37.53
CA GLN A 258 -105.55 61.53 -36.66
C GLN A 258 -104.29 62.00 -35.90
N LEU A 259 -103.33 61.12 -35.61
CA LEU A 259 -102.23 61.41 -34.66
C LEU A 259 -100.99 62.08 -35.28
N GLU A 260 -100.76 61.91 -36.59
CA GLU A 260 -99.62 62.53 -37.31
C GLU A 260 -99.63 64.07 -37.24
N THR A 261 -100.78 64.65 -36.89
CA THR A 261 -100.98 66.07 -36.64
C THR A 261 -100.20 66.61 -35.43
N THR A 262 -99.95 65.79 -34.40
CA THR A 262 -99.46 66.26 -33.09
C THR A 262 -97.94 66.44 -33.01
N VAL A 263 -97.15 65.68 -33.77
CA VAL A 263 -95.67 65.62 -33.67
C VAL A 263 -94.97 66.89 -34.18
N LYS A 264 -95.62 67.67 -35.03
CA LYS A 264 -95.08 68.93 -35.55
C LYS A 264 -94.75 69.97 -34.46
N TYR A 265 -95.29 69.82 -33.25
CA TYR A 265 -95.18 70.81 -32.17
C TYR A 265 -93.84 70.75 -31.40
N LEU A 266 -93.20 69.58 -31.30
CA LEU A 266 -92.05 69.37 -30.40
C LEU A 266 -90.69 69.81 -30.97
N THR A 267 -90.61 70.13 -32.26
CA THR A 267 -89.36 70.54 -32.94
C THR A 267 -88.82 71.91 -32.48
N THR A 268 -89.57 72.62 -31.64
CA THR A 268 -89.25 74.00 -31.20
C THR A 268 -88.30 74.06 -29.98
N GLU A 269 -88.17 72.99 -29.18
CA GLU A 269 -87.40 72.98 -27.92
C GLU A 269 -85.86 72.82 -28.09
N ASP A 270 -85.37 72.26 -29.20
CA ASP A 270 -83.94 71.91 -29.40
C ASP A 270 -82.99 73.13 -29.53
N SER A 271 -83.52 74.32 -29.80
CA SER A 271 -82.69 75.47 -30.19
C SER A 271 -81.98 76.20 -29.04
N GLN A 272 -82.33 75.96 -27.77
CA GLN A 272 -81.80 76.74 -26.62
C GLN A 272 -80.53 76.15 -25.95
N LEU A 273 -80.16 74.89 -26.20
CA LEU A 273 -79.08 74.22 -25.46
C LEU A 273 -77.65 74.51 -25.97
N LYS A 274 -77.48 75.08 -27.17
CA LYS A 274 -76.18 75.19 -27.87
C LYS A 274 -75.21 76.27 -27.34
N THR A 275 -75.62 77.18 -26.46
CA THR A 275 -74.82 78.42 -26.17
C THR A 275 -73.83 78.30 -25.00
N ARG A 276 -73.87 77.27 -24.14
CA ARG A 276 -73.01 77.15 -22.93
C ARG A 276 -71.66 76.44 -23.11
N VAL A 277 -71.28 76.07 -24.34
CA VAL A 277 -70.05 75.30 -24.64
C VAL A 277 -68.77 76.18 -24.73
N LYS A 278 -68.85 77.50 -24.56
CA LYS A 278 -67.73 78.42 -24.88
C LYS A 278 -66.66 78.65 -23.79
N ASP A 279 -66.88 78.32 -22.51
CA ASP A 279 -65.97 78.75 -21.42
C ASP A 279 -64.83 77.76 -21.05
N LEU A 280 -64.67 76.66 -21.77
CA LEU A 280 -63.69 75.59 -21.50
C LEU A 280 -62.26 75.81 -22.05
N THR A 281 -61.86 77.05 -22.32
CA THR A 281 -60.59 77.36 -23.05
C THR A 281 -59.48 77.99 -22.19
N VAL A 282 -59.51 77.88 -20.86
CA VAL A 282 -58.41 78.37 -19.95
C VAL A 282 -57.43 77.25 -19.54
N GLY A 283 -57.69 76.00 -19.91
CA GLY A 283 -56.90 74.81 -19.54
C GLY A 283 -55.50 74.66 -20.16
N LYS A 284 -54.89 75.71 -20.71
CA LYS A 284 -53.58 75.61 -21.38
C LYS A 284 -52.41 76.27 -20.62
N SER A 285 -52.65 77.12 -19.62
CA SER A 285 -51.63 78.07 -19.15
C SER A 285 -50.98 77.76 -17.79
N GLN A 286 -51.22 76.61 -17.16
CA GLN A 286 -50.80 76.35 -15.76
C GLN A 286 -50.01 75.05 -15.52
N LEU A 287 -49.61 74.34 -16.58
CA LEU A 287 -48.80 73.12 -16.46
C LEU A 287 -47.27 73.35 -16.55
N GLU A 288 -46.80 74.57 -16.86
CA GLU A 288 -45.37 74.84 -17.11
C GLU A 288 -44.57 75.36 -15.88
N THR A 289 -45.19 75.62 -14.73
CA THR A 289 -44.51 76.30 -13.59
C THR A 289 -44.14 75.38 -12.40
N ARG A 290 -44.36 74.06 -12.47
CA ARG A 290 -44.02 73.11 -11.36
C ARG A 290 -42.76 72.28 -11.59
N VAL A 291 -41.90 72.70 -12.52
CA VAL A 291 -40.56 72.13 -12.77
C VAL A 291 -39.48 72.74 -11.84
N ASN A 292 -39.82 73.72 -10.98
CA ASN A 292 -38.85 74.43 -10.13
C ASN A 292 -38.52 73.77 -8.77
N ASP A 293 -39.18 72.69 -8.35
CA ASP A 293 -38.97 72.11 -7.00
C ASP A 293 -37.83 71.07 -6.91
N LEU A 294 -37.12 70.79 -8.01
CA LEU A 294 -35.96 69.87 -8.05
C LEU A 294 -34.60 70.55 -7.80
N THR A 295 -34.60 71.84 -7.45
CA THR A 295 -33.36 72.63 -7.20
C THR A 295 -32.90 72.59 -5.73
N ILE A 296 -33.63 71.92 -4.83
CA ILE A 296 -33.37 71.96 -3.37
C ILE A 296 -32.36 70.86 -2.90
N GLY A 297 -31.90 69.97 -3.78
CA GLY A 297 -30.91 68.93 -3.45
C GLY A 297 -29.42 69.37 -3.41
N LYS A 298 -29.11 70.65 -3.72
CA LYS A 298 -27.72 71.12 -3.89
C LYS A 298 -27.11 71.83 -2.65
N SER A 299 -27.93 72.17 -1.66
CA SER A 299 -27.57 73.09 -0.55
C SER A 299 -27.05 72.42 0.74
N GLN A 300 -26.60 71.15 0.70
CA GLN A 300 -26.05 70.45 1.88
C GLN A 300 -24.56 70.06 1.75
N LEU A 301 -23.84 70.49 0.71
CA LEU A 301 -22.41 70.19 0.51
C LEU A 301 -21.46 71.38 0.83
N GLU A 302 -21.98 72.53 1.25
CA GLU A 302 -21.21 73.75 1.53
C GLU A 302 -20.74 73.90 3.00
N THR A 303 -20.98 72.91 3.87
CA THR A 303 -20.67 73.02 5.31
C THR A 303 -19.31 72.42 5.72
N THR A 304 -18.55 71.79 4.82
CA THR A 304 -17.29 71.06 5.16
C THR A 304 -16.00 71.88 4.97
N VAL A 305 -16.07 73.15 4.55
CA VAL A 305 -14.88 73.99 4.26
C VAL A 305 -14.55 75.02 5.36
N LYS A 306 -15.35 75.13 6.43
CA LYS A 306 -15.16 76.16 7.48
C LYS A 306 -14.23 75.78 8.65
N ASP A 307 -13.93 74.50 8.89
CA ASP A 307 -13.22 74.08 10.11
C ASP A 307 -11.68 74.06 10.01
N LEU A 308 -11.08 74.20 8.83
CA LEU A 308 -9.61 74.12 8.64
C LEU A 308 -8.87 75.47 8.69
N THR A 309 -9.54 76.58 9.02
CA THR A 309 -8.91 77.93 9.06
C THR A 309 -8.55 78.41 10.48
N ALA A 310 -8.93 77.68 11.54
CA ALA A 310 -8.70 78.09 12.93
C ALA A 310 -7.31 77.75 13.50
N GLU A 311 -6.51 76.89 12.84
CA GLU A 311 -5.24 76.38 13.40
C GLU A 311 -4.00 77.23 13.08
N ASN A 312 -4.05 78.16 12.11
CA ASN A 312 -2.84 78.80 11.58
C ASN A 312 -2.40 80.12 12.30
N ASN A 313 -3.17 80.64 13.28
CA ASN A 313 -2.94 82.00 13.82
C ASN A 313 -2.46 82.12 15.29
N GLN A 314 -2.26 81.03 16.03
CA GLN A 314 -1.72 81.10 17.42
C GLN A 314 -0.18 81.02 17.51
N LEU A 315 0.52 80.79 16.40
CA LEU A 315 1.98 80.57 16.40
C LEU A 315 2.83 81.85 16.39
N LYS A 316 2.24 83.01 16.09
CA LYS A 316 3.02 84.25 15.83
C LYS A 316 3.45 85.03 17.08
N THR A 317 2.96 84.71 18.28
CA THR A 317 3.08 85.60 19.45
C THR A 317 4.17 85.19 20.46
N ARG A 318 4.84 84.05 20.30
CA ARG A 318 5.81 83.51 21.28
C ARG A 318 7.29 83.91 21.07
N VAL A 319 7.60 84.83 20.15
CA VAL A 319 8.99 85.04 19.69
C VAL A 319 9.68 86.31 20.23
N LYS A 320 9.01 87.25 20.91
CA LYS A 320 9.61 88.60 21.13
C LYS A 320 10.21 88.92 22.51
N ASP A 321 9.81 88.28 23.61
CA ASP A 321 10.13 88.81 24.96
C ASP A 321 11.37 88.20 25.66
N LEU A 322 12.18 87.42 24.95
CA LEU A 322 13.29 86.63 25.52
C LEU A 322 14.69 87.29 25.45
N THR A 323 14.81 88.59 25.16
CA THR A 323 16.06 89.17 24.63
C THR A 323 16.99 89.88 25.64
N VAL A 324 16.62 90.16 26.90
CA VAL A 324 17.41 91.15 27.73
C VAL A 324 18.19 90.57 28.93
N GLY A 325 17.92 89.36 29.45
CA GLY A 325 18.64 88.82 30.63
C GLY A 325 20.09 88.36 30.40
N LYS A 326 20.68 88.64 29.24
CA LYS A 326 21.83 87.92 28.69
C LYS A 326 23.21 88.40 29.18
N SER A 327 23.38 89.66 29.57
CA SER A 327 24.70 90.30 29.45
C SER A 327 25.61 90.29 30.69
N GLN A 328 25.12 90.00 31.90
CA GLN A 328 25.91 90.16 33.14
C GLN A 328 26.42 88.85 33.76
N LEU A 329 25.93 87.69 33.30
CA LEU A 329 26.39 86.40 33.82
C LEU A 329 27.63 85.86 33.06
N GLU A 330 28.02 86.47 31.94
CA GLU A 330 28.95 85.90 30.95
C GLU A 330 30.43 85.81 31.41
N THR A 331 30.88 86.56 32.42
CA THR A 331 32.33 86.68 32.73
C THR A 331 32.80 85.78 33.87
N THR A 332 32.08 85.71 34.99
CA THR A 332 32.39 84.73 36.07
C THR A 332 32.10 83.29 35.64
N VAL A 333 31.21 83.12 34.65
CA VAL A 333 30.99 81.85 33.96
C VAL A 333 32.27 81.34 33.29
N LYS A 334 33.20 82.18 32.80
CA LYS A 334 34.33 81.68 32.00
C LYS A 334 35.36 80.86 32.78
N ASP A 335 35.78 81.28 33.98
CA ASP A 335 36.86 80.59 34.70
C ASP A 335 36.36 79.34 35.44
N LEU A 336 35.16 79.38 36.02
CA LEU A 336 34.47 78.18 36.51
C LEU A 336 34.08 77.23 35.37
N THR A 337 33.89 77.72 34.13
CA THR A 337 33.65 76.85 32.97
C THR A 337 34.88 76.01 32.62
N ALA A 338 36.10 76.49 32.83
CA ALA A 338 37.30 75.73 32.46
C ALA A 338 37.55 74.52 33.38
N GLU A 339 37.49 74.68 34.71
CA GLU A 339 37.59 73.56 35.67
C GLU A 339 36.35 72.66 35.64
N ASN A 340 35.14 73.23 35.51
CA ASN A 340 33.91 72.44 35.35
C ASN A 340 33.88 71.66 34.03
N ASN A 341 34.55 72.11 32.96
CA ASN A 341 34.66 71.35 31.72
C ASN A 341 35.59 70.14 31.85
N GLN A 342 36.68 70.24 32.62
CA GLN A 342 37.53 69.08 32.90
C GLN A 342 36.85 68.07 33.83
N LEU A 343 36.09 68.53 34.84
CA LEU A 343 35.24 67.65 35.65
C LEU A 343 34.07 67.05 34.85
N LYS A 344 33.39 67.84 33.99
CA LYS A 344 32.34 67.35 33.07
C LYS A 344 32.85 66.29 32.11
N THR A 345 34.09 66.37 31.66
CA THR A 345 34.66 65.38 30.76
C THR A 345 34.90 64.05 31.50
N ARG A 346 35.49 64.08 32.71
CA ARG A 346 35.63 62.88 33.55
C ARG A 346 34.28 62.31 34.01
N VAL A 347 33.30 63.15 34.32
CA VAL A 347 31.92 62.72 34.63
C VAL A 347 31.23 62.17 33.39
N LYS A 348 31.46 62.72 32.18
CA LYS A 348 30.97 62.13 30.92
C LYS A 348 31.55 60.75 30.70
N ASP A 349 32.86 60.57 30.88
CA ASP A 349 33.51 59.28 30.67
C ASP A 349 33.04 58.23 31.70
N LEU A 350 32.83 58.64 32.97
CA LEU A 350 32.21 57.80 33.99
C LEU A 350 30.71 57.53 33.73
N THR A 351 29.99 58.49 33.13
CA THR A 351 28.57 58.32 32.75
C THR A 351 28.45 57.39 31.55
N VAL A 352 29.34 57.50 30.56
CA VAL A 352 29.44 56.57 29.43
C VAL A 352 29.81 55.18 29.93
N GLY A 353 30.77 55.06 30.85
CA GLY A 353 31.10 53.79 31.51
C GLY A 353 29.93 53.19 32.30
N LYS A 354 29.16 54.02 33.03
CA LYS A 354 27.94 53.62 33.73
C LYS A 354 26.84 53.17 32.76
N SER A 355 26.60 53.92 31.68
CA SER A 355 25.61 53.57 30.66
C SER A 355 26.02 52.31 29.89
N GLN A 356 27.31 52.08 29.65
CA GLN A 356 27.81 50.82 29.09
C GLN A 356 27.62 49.65 30.06
N LEU A 357 27.80 49.87 31.37
CA LEU A 357 27.50 48.86 32.39
C LEU A 357 25.99 48.59 32.50
N GLU A 358 25.14 49.62 32.50
CA GLU A 358 23.68 49.50 32.47
C GLU A 358 23.20 48.78 31.21
N THR A 359 23.81 49.06 30.06
CA THR A 359 23.54 48.34 28.80
C THR A 359 23.94 46.88 28.94
N ARG A 360 25.13 46.56 29.47
CA ARG A 360 25.55 45.18 29.72
C ARG A 360 24.66 44.46 30.74
N VAL A 361 24.18 45.15 31.77
CA VAL A 361 23.24 44.59 32.77
C VAL A 361 21.87 44.34 32.13
N ASN A 362 21.41 45.24 31.26
CA ASN A 362 20.18 45.04 30.48
C ASN A 362 20.33 43.89 29.49
N ASP A 363 21.46 43.79 28.78
CA ASP A 363 21.76 42.68 27.89
C ASP A 363 21.84 41.35 28.64
N LEU A 364 22.44 41.33 29.84
CA LEU A 364 22.44 40.17 30.74
C LEU A 364 21.03 39.83 31.26
N THR A 365 20.17 40.83 31.47
CA THR A 365 18.78 40.65 31.90
C THR A 365 17.91 40.11 30.76
N VAL A 366 18.13 40.58 29.54
CA VAL A 366 17.52 40.05 28.31
C VAL A 366 18.02 38.62 28.07
N GLY A 367 19.32 38.37 28.20
CA GLY A 367 19.91 37.03 28.12
C GLY A 367 19.35 36.08 29.17
N LYS A 368 19.18 36.53 30.42
CA LYS A 368 18.50 35.77 31.48
C LYS A 368 17.05 35.46 31.12
N SER A 369 16.30 36.43 30.60
CA SER A 369 14.90 36.26 30.19
C SER A 369 14.76 35.30 28.99
N GLN A 370 15.69 35.36 28.04
CA GLN A 370 15.79 34.42 26.92
C GLN A 370 16.14 33.01 27.43
N LEU A 371 17.03 32.88 28.41
CA LEU A 371 17.37 31.60 29.02
C LEU A 371 16.19 31.02 29.80
N GLU A 372 15.45 31.84 30.55
CA GLU A 372 14.21 31.44 31.25
C GLU A 372 13.12 31.00 30.27
N THR A 373 13.02 31.65 29.12
CA THR A 373 12.10 31.25 28.03
C THR A 373 12.54 29.92 27.43
N THR A 374 13.82 29.76 27.12
CA THR A 374 14.39 28.50 26.61
C THR A 374 14.18 27.35 27.60
N VAL A 375 14.34 27.59 28.90
CA VAL A 375 14.07 26.59 29.95
C VAL A 375 12.58 26.22 30.01
N LYS A 376 11.67 27.19 29.83
CA LYS A 376 10.22 26.90 29.74
C LYS A 376 9.89 26.09 28.49
N ASP A 377 10.48 26.43 27.35
CA ASP A 377 10.29 25.72 26.09
C ASP A 377 10.81 24.29 26.18
N LEU A 378 12.02 24.09 26.72
CA LEU A 378 12.59 22.77 26.99
C LEU A 378 11.75 21.98 28.01
N THR A 379 11.15 22.65 28.99
CA THR A 379 10.23 22.01 29.95
C THR A 379 8.94 21.57 29.26
N ALA A 380 8.41 22.39 28.36
CA ALA A 380 7.25 22.06 27.55
C ALA A 380 7.54 20.90 26.59
N GLU A 381 8.69 20.91 25.89
CA GLU A 381 9.16 19.80 25.05
C GLU A 381 9.35 18.52 25.86
N ASN A 382 9.96 18.60 27.05
CA ASN A 382 10.14 17.43 27.92
C ASN A 382 8.79 16.85 28.38
N ASN A 383 7.80 17.70 28.64
CA ASN A 383 6.43 17.24 28.95
C ASN A 383 5.74 16.63 27.73
N GLN A 384 5.92 17.19 26.54
CA GLN A 384 5.46 16.58 25.29
C GLN A 384 6.14 15.23 25.05
N LEU A 385 7.43 15.11 25.33
CA LEU A 385 8.18 13.86 25.22
C LEU A 385 7.65 12.82 26.21
N LYS A 386 7.36 13.20 27.46
CA LYS A 386 6.70 12.32 28.44
C LYS A 386 5.33 11.84 27.96
N THR A 387 4.53 12.71 27.35
CA THR A 387 3.24 12.32 26.76
C THR A 387 3.43 11.34 25.61
N ARG A 388 4.37 11.60 24.69
CA ARG A 388 4.70 10.69 23.59
C ARG A 388 5.19 9.33 24.08
N VAL A 389 5.96 9.29 25.17
CA VAL A 389 6.39 8.03 25.82
C VAL A 389 5.21 7.28 26.42
N LYS A 390 4.23 7.97 27.03
CA LYS A 390 2.98 7.35 27.48
C LYS A 390 2.17 6.79 26.31
N ASP A 391 2.03 7.56 25.23
CA ASP A 391 1.32 7.12 24.02
C ASP A 391 1.99 5.90 23.37
N LEU A 392 3.33 5.88 23.32
CA LEU A 392 4.11 4.72 22.88
C LEU A 392 3.93 3.51 23.80
N THR A 393 3.78 3.73 25.10
CA THR A 393 3.51 2.65 26.07
C THR A 393 2.11 2.07 25.87
N VAL A 394 1.10 2.92 25.66
CA VAL A 394 -0.26 2.49 25.30
C VAL A 394 -0.24 1.74 23.96
N GLY A 395 0.47 2.26 22.96
CA GLY A 395 0.65 1.62 21.67
C GLY A 395 1.33 0.25 21.78
N LYS A 396 2.33 0.10 22.65
CA LYS A 396 2.96 -1.18 22.97
C LYS A 396 1.97 -2.17 23.55
N SER A 397 1.19 -1.77 24.57
CA SER A 397 0.18 -2.66 25.17
C SER A 397 -0.91 -3.06 24.18
N GLN A 398 -1.35 -2.16 23.30
CA GLN A 398 -2.27 -2.50 22.21
C GLN A 398 -1.65 -3.49 21.22
N LEU A 399 -0.35 -3.38 20.93
CA LEU A 399 0.35 -4.33 20.09
C LEU A 399 0.43 -5.71 20.75
N GLU A 400 0.72 -5.76 22.05
CA GLU A 400 0.75 -7.00 22.85
C GLU A 400 -0.63 -7.69 22.85
N THR A 401 -1.72 -6.93 23.03
CA THR A 401 -3.08 -7.47 22.89
C THR A 401 -3.33 -8.03 21.50
N ARG A 402 -2.98 -7.29 20.44
CA ARG A 402 -3.15 -7.77 19.05
C ARG A 402 -2.35 -9.04 18.76
N VAL A 403 -1.14 -9.16 19.33
CA VAL A 403 -0.33 -10.39 19.21
C VAL A 403 -0.98 -11.55 19.94
N SER A 404 -1.58 -11.31 21.11
CA SER A 404 -2.36 -12.31 21.84
C SER A 404 -3.59 -12.75 21.01
N ASP A 405 -4.35 -11.81 20.46
CA ASP A 405 -5.53 -12.09 19.63
C ASP A 405 -5.14 -12.88 18.37
N LEU A 406 -4.04 -12.52 17.71
CA LEU A 406 -3.49 -13.26 16.57
C LEU A 406 -3.05 -14.68 16.96
N THR A 407 -2.53 -14.85 18.17
CA THR A 407 -2.14 -16.17 18.68
C THR A 407 -3.37 -17.04 18.93
N VAL A 408 -4.44 -16.47 19.49
CA VAL A 408 -5.74 -17.16 19.66
C VAL A 408 -6.33 -17.51 18.29
N GLY A 409 -6.34 -16.56 17.35
CA GLY A 409 -6.82 -16.77 15.98
C GLY A 409 -6.03 -17.86 15.25
N LYS A 410 -4.70 -17.92 15.44
CA LYS A 410 -3.86 -19.00 14.91
C LYS A 410 -4.28 -20.36 15.47
N SER A 411 -4.46 -20.48 16.79
CA SER A 411 -4.89 -21.74 17.42
C SER A 411 -6.28 -22.20 16.98
N GLN A 412 -7.20 -21.26 16.75
CA GLN A 412 -8.52 -21.54 16.20
C GLN A 412 -8.43 -22.03 14.74
N LEU A 413 -7.56 -21.42 13.94
CA LEU A 413 -7.32 -21.84 12.56
C LEU A 413 -6.70 -23.24 12.50
N GLU A 414 -5.73 -23.54 13.38
CA GLU A 414 -5.14 -24.88 13.50
C GLU A 414 -6.19 -25.94 13.88
N THR A 415 -7.13 -25.60 14.77
CA THR A 415 -8.26 -26.49 15.11
C THR A 415 -9.18 -26.68 13.91
N THR A 416 -9.56 -25.60 13.22
CA THR A 416 -10.42 -25.66 12.03
C THR A 416 -9.81 -26.51 10.93
N VAL A 417 -8.49 -26.40 10.71
CA VAL A 417 -7.76 -27.23 9.73
C VAL A 417 -7.79 -28.72 10.13
N LYS A 418 -7.68 -29.05 11.42
CA LYS A 418 -7.80 -30.43 11.89
C LYS A 418 -9.21 -30.97 11.64
N ASP A 419 -10.24 -30.18 11.94
CA ASP A 419 -11.65 -30.57 11.76
C ASP A 419 -11.97 -30.79 10.28
N LEU A 420 -11.58 -29.85 9.41
CA LEU A 420 -11.73 -29.99 7.95
C LEU A 420 -10.96 -31.19 7.40
N THR A 421 -9.79 -31.50 7.96
CA THR A 421 -9.03 -32.69 7.59
C THR A 421 -9.78 -33.97 7.97
N ALA A 422 -10.39 -34.01 9.15
CA ALA A 422 -11.21 -35.13 9.60
C ALA A 422 -12.47 -35.30 8.72
N GLU A 423 -13.17 -34.21 8.42
CA GLU A 423 -14.36 -34.20 7.57
C GLU A 423 -14.03 -34.63 6.13
N ASN A 424 -12.91 -34.16 5.58
CA ASN A 424 -12.44 -34.58 4.26
C ASN A 424 -12.12 -36.08 4.20
N ASN A 425 -11.56 -36.63 5.27
CA ASN A 425 -11.33 -38.08 5.37
C ASN A 425 -12.65 -38.86 5.47
N GLN A 426 -13.65 -38.34 6.19
CA GLN A 426 -14.99 -38.94 6.22
C GLN A 426 -15.68 -38.88 4.85
N LEU A 427 -15.56 -37.75 4.14
CA LEU A 427 -16.08 -37.59 2.78
C LEU A 427 -15.42 -38.58 1.81
N LYS A 428 -14.10 -38.77 1.89
CA LYS A 428 -13.40 -39.81 1.10
C LYS A 428 -13.95 -41.20 1.36
N THR A 429 -14.24 -41.55 2.61
CA THR A 429 -14.86 -42.83 2.95
C THR A 429 -16.26 -42.95 2.36
N ARG A 430 -17.10 -41.93 2.54
CA ARG A 430 -18.46 -41.91 1.96
C ARG A 430 -18.47 -42.03 0.43
N VAL A 431 -17.52 -41.40 -0.24
CA VAL A 431 -17.35 -41.51 -1.70
C VAL A 431 -16.98 -42.94 -2.11
N LYS A 432 -16.11 -43.62 -1.35
CA LYS A 432 -15.82 -45.04 -1.58
C LYS A 432 -17.08 -45.89 -1.39
N ASP A 433 -17.83 -45.68 -0.32
CA ASP A 433 -19.06 -46.43 -0.04
C ASP A 433 -20.12 -46.22 -1.14
N LEU A 434 -20.28 -44.96 -1.61
CA LEU A 434 -21.15 -44.64 -2.73
C LEU A 434 -20.70 -45.28 -4.04
N THR A 435 -19.39 -45.40 -4.27
CA THR A 435 -18.84 -46.09 -5.45
C THR A 435 -19.14 -47.58 -5.41
N VAL A 436 -19.03 -48.21 -4.23
CA VAL A 436 -19.43 -49.60 -4.01
C VAL A 436 -20.94 -49.76 -4.24
N GLY A 437 -21.76 -48.89 -3.64
CA GLY A 437 -23.21 -48.91 -3.80
C GLY A 437 -23.66 -48.71 -5.25
N LYS A 438 -22.98 -47.84 -6.00
CA LYS A 438 -23.22 -47.66 -7.45
C LYS A 438 -22.94 -48.96 -8.22
N SER A 439 -21.82 -49.62 -7.95
CA SER A 439 -21.46 -50.88 -8.63
C SER A 439 -22.47 -52.00 -8.34
N GLN A 440 -22.99 -52.05 -7.10
CA GLN A 440 -24.06 -52.96 -6.72
C GLN A 440 -25.39 -52.65 -7.42
N LEU A 441 -25.74 -51.37 -7.58
CA LEU A 441 -26.93 -50.95 -8.31
C LEU A 441 -26.83 -51.27 -9.80
N GLU A 442 -25.67 -51.04 -10.43
CA GLU A 442 -25.43 -51.42 -11.83
C GLU A 442 -25.61 -52.93 -12.04
N THR A 443 -25.12 -53.74 -11.10
CA THR A 443 -25.33 -55.20 -11.11
C THR A 443 -26.83 -55.53 -11.04
N ARG A 444 -27.57 -54.94 -10.09
CA ARG A 444 -29.01 -55.18 -9.95
C ARG A 444 -29.81 -54.73 -11.18
N VAL A 445 -29.43 -53.64 -11.83
CA VAL A 445 -30.07 -53.17 -13.06
C VAL A 445 -29.84 -54.16 -14.19
N ASN A 446 -28.63 -54.71 -14.31
CA ASN A 446 -28.33 -55.74 -15.29
C ASN A 446 -29.16 -57.01 -15.04
N ASP A 447 -29.27 -57.45 -13.78
CA ASP A 447 -30.07 -58.61 -13.39
C ASP A 447 -31.57 -58.40 -13.71
N LEU A 448 -32.11 -57.22 -13.39
CA LEU A 448 -33.49 -56.87 -13.71
C LEU A 448 -33.74 -56.78 -15.21
N THR A 449 -32.76 -56.29 -15.98
CA THR A 449 -32.83 -56.22 -17.45
C THR A 449 -32.84 -57.63 -18.06
N ALA A 450 -32.02 -58.53 -17.53
CA ALA A 450 -32.03 -59.94 -17.93
C ALA A 450 -33.37 -60.61 -17.58
N GLY A 451 -33.88 -60.39 -16.36
CA GLY A 451 -35.19 -60.89 -15.92
C GLY A 451 -36.35 -60.35 -16.78
N LYS A 452 -36.33 -59.07 -17.14
CA LYS A 452 -37.30 -58.47 -18.07
C LYS A 452 -37.28 -59.16 -19.43
N SER A 453 -36.08 -59.40 -19.98
CA SER A 453 -35.93 -60.06 -21.29
C SER A 453 -36.50 -61.49 -21.27
N GLN A 454 -36.30 -62.21 -20.16
CA GLN A 454 -36.88 -63.54 -19.95
C GLN A 454 -38.42 -63.50 -19.85
N LEU A 455 -38.97 -62.53 -19.12
CA LEU A 455 -40.41 -62.31 -19.02
C LEU A 455 -41.04 -61.97 -20.38
N GLU A 456 -40.42 -61.08 -21.17
CA GLU A 456 -40.88 -60.74 -22.52
C GLU A 456 -40.89 -61.95 -23.45
N ALA A 457 -39.85 -62.79 -23.39
CA ALA A 457 -39.82 -64.06 -24.12
C ALA A 457 -40.94 -65.01 -23.67
N ARG A 458 -41.20 -65.11 -22.36
CA ARG A 458 -42.27 -65.95 -21.82
C ARG A 458 -43.66 -65.45 -22.22
N VAL A 459 -43.89 -64.14 -22.21
CA VAL A 459 -45.16 -63.53 -22.67
C VAL A 459 -45.39 -63.85 -24.14
N LYS A 460 -44.39 -63.66 -25.02
CA LYS A 460 -44.51 -64.03 -26.43
C LYS A 460 -44.87 -65.50 -26.63
N SER A 461 -44.25 -66.40 -25.86
CA SER A 461 -44.56 -67.83 -25.92
C SER A 461 -46.01 -68.13 -25.48
N LEU A 462 -46.48 -67.50 -24.40
CA LEU A 462 -47.84 -67.69 -23.89
C LEU A 462 -48.90 -67.10 -24.83
N THR A 463 -48.61 -65.97 -25.48
CA THR A 463 -49.50 -65.41 -26.52
C THR A 463 -49.62 -66.35 -27.71
N ALA A 464 -48.51 -66.92 -28.18
CA ALA A 464 -48.55 -67.90 -29.28
C ALA A 464 -49.34 -69.17 -28.90
N GLU A 465 -49.20 -69.64 -27.65
CA GLU A 465 -49.96 -70.79 -27.12
C GLU A 465 -51.46 -70.45 -27.00
N LYS A 466 -51.81 -69.24 -26.55
CA LYS A 466 -53.20 -68.75 -26.54
C LYS A 466 -53.81 -68.72 -27.94
N ASP A 467 -53.11 -68.15 -28.91
CA ASP A 467 -53.58 -68.06 -30.30
C ASP A 467 -53.80 -69.46 -30.90
N GLN A 468 -52.88 -70.40 -30.63
CA GLN A 468 -53.01 -71.79 -31.08
C GLN A 468 -54.25 -72.48 -30.47
N LEU A 469 -54.48 -72.28 -29.18
CA LEU A 469 -55.69 -72.79 -28.52
C LEU A 469 -56.95 -72.17 -29.12
N GLN A 470 -57.02 -70.84 -29.28
CA GLN A 470 -58.18 -70.19 -29.89
C GLN A 470 -58.45 -70.67 -31.32
N ARG A 471 -57.42 -71.00 -32.12
CA ARG A 471 -57.60 -71.53 -33.48
C ARG A 471 -58.23 -72.92 -33.48
N SER A 472 -57.95 -73.74 -32.46
CA SER A 472 -58.43 -75.12 -32.41
C SER A 472 -59.95 -75.26 -32.20
N TRP A 473 -60.61 -74.22 -31.71
CA TRP A 473 -62.07 -74.19 -31.47
C TRP A 473 -62.86 -73.61 -32.64
N LEU A 474 -62.19 -73.01 -33.63
CA LEU A 474 -62.81 -72.44 -34.82
C LEU A 474 -62.52 -73.32 -36.05
N PHE A 475 -63.50 -73.47 -36.94
CA PHE A 475 -63.33 -74.18 -38.20
C PHE A 475 -64.21 -73.58 -39.29
N MET A 476 -63.84 -73.77 -40.56
CA MET A 476 -64.59 -73.25 -41.70
C MET A 476 -65.54 -74.31 -42.26
N SER A 477 -66.65 -73.88 -42.86
CA SER A 477 -67.45 -74.78 -43.69
C SER A 477 -66.65 -75.32 -44.87
N ASN A 478 -66.95 -76.55 -45.28
CA ASN A 478 -66.26 -77.23 -46.39
C ASN A 478 -66.71 -76.77 -47.79
N GLY A 479 -67.49 -75.68 -47.87
CA GLY A 479 -68.04 -75.10 -49.09
C GLY A 479 -69.00 -73.95 -48.77
N GLU A 480 -69.40 -73.21 -49.81
CA GLU A 480 -70.35 -72.11 -49.69
C GLU A 480 -71.79 -72.60 -49.50
N LYS A 481 -72.53 -71.98 -48.60
CA LYS A 481 -73.88 -72.36 -48.19
C LYS A 481 -74.68 -71.11 -47.80
N SER A 482 -76.02 -71.22 -47.83
CA SER A 482 -76.89 -70.19 -47.24
C SER A 482 -76.57 -70.02 -45.74
N TRP A 483 -76.99 -68.93 -45.12
CA TRP A 483 -76.72 -68.72 -43.69
C TRP A 483 -77.31 -69.84 -42.83
N SER A 484 -78.55 -70.25 -43.12
CA SER A 484 -79.24 -71.34 -42.40
C SER A 484 -78.56 -72.70 -42.60
N ASP A 485 -78.15 -73.03 -43.82
CA ASP A 485 -77.42 -74.28 -44.11
C ASP A 485 -76.01 -74.27 -43.51
N SER A 486 -75.38 -73.10 -43.44
CA SER A 486 -74.10 -72.91 -42.78
C SER A 486 -74.21 -73.16 -41.28
N ARG A 487 -75.26 -72.64 -40.64
CA ARG A 487 -75.58 -72.90 -39.24
C ARG A 487 -75.79 -74.38 -38.97
N GLN A 488 -76.58 -75.05 -39.81
CA GLN A 488 -76.79 -76.48 -39.68
C GLN A 488 -75.49 -77.26 -39.86
N PHE A 489 -74.66 -76.88 -40.83
CA PHE A 489 -73.34 -77.50 -41.00
C PHE A 489 -72.47 -77.38 -39.75
N CYS A 490 -72.41 -76.19 -39.12
CA CYS A 490 -71.64 -76.01 -37.90
C CYS A 490 -72.16 -76.93 -36.77
N ARG A 491 -73.48 -77.05 -36.63
CA ARG A 491 -74.15 -77.93 -35.66
C ARG A 491 -73.86 -79.41 -35.88
N ASP A 492 -73.93 -79.86 -37.13
CA ASP A 492 -73.62 -81.25 -37.49
C ASP A 492 -72.15 -81.63 -37.19
N HIS A 493 -71.26 -80.63 -37.09
CA HIS A 493 -69.84 -80.80 -36.78
C HIS A 493 -69.49 -80.42 -35.34
N GLY A 494 -70.48 -80.34 -34.47
CA GLY A 494 -70.33 -80.15 -33.03
C GLY A 494 -70.03 -78.71 -32.61
N GLY A 495 -70.53 -77.72 -33.35
CA GLY A 495 -70.44 -76.30 -33.03
C GLY A 495 -71.67 -75.51 -33.47
N ASP A 496 -71.56 -74.19 -33.60
CA ASP A 496 -72.57 -73.33 -34.24
C ASP A 496 -71.84 -72.24 -35.05
N LEU A 497 -72.55 -71.37 -35.77
CA LEU A 497 -71.90 -70.22 -36.40
C LEU A 497 -71.20 -69.36 -35.34
N VAL A 498 -70.03 -68.83 -35.68
CA VAL A 498 -69.17 -68.14 -34.72
C VAL A 498 -69.87 -66.92 -34.11
N ILE A 499 -69.76 -66.79 -32.79
CA ILE A 499 -70.27 -65.64 -32.05
C ILE A 499 -69.13 -64.67 -31.81
N ILE A 500 -69.23 -63.44 -32.30
CA ILE A 500 -68.16 -62.46 -32.15
C ILE A 500 -68.60 -61.36 -31.19
N ASN A 501 -68.36 -61.59 -29.90
CA ASN A 501 -68.81 -60.73 -28.80
C ASN A 501 -67.68 -59.89 -28.17
N SER A 502 -66.50 -59.84 -28.79
CA SER A 502 -65.38 -59.02 -28.32
C SER A 502 -64.48 -58.59 -29.47
N GLU A 503 -63.83 -57.44 -29.30
CA GLU A 503 -62.85 -56.92 -30.24
C GLU A 503 -61.69 -57.90 -30.45
N GLU A 504 -61.21 -58.55 -29.39
CA GLU A 504 -60.13 -59.55 -29.48
C GLU A 504 -60.52 -60.70 -30.42
N LYS A 505 -61.74 -61.24 -30.26
CA LYS A 505 -62.24 -62.33 -31.10
C LYS A 505 -62.47 -61.89 -32.54
N GLN A 506 -62.98 -60.67 -32.76
CA GLN A 506 -63.11 -60.08 -34.10
C GLN A 506 -61.76 -59.96 -34.81
N ARG A 507 -60.74 -59.45 -34.11
CA ARG A 507 -59.38 -59.31 -34.65
C ARG A 507 -58.76 -60.66 -34.96
N PHE A 508 -58.90 -61.60 -34.04
CA PHE A 508 -58.40 -62.95 -34.22
C PHE A 508 -59.03 -63.63 -35.43
N ILE A 509 -60.36 -63.61 -35.55
CA ILE A 509 -61.09 -64.18 -36.69
C ILE A 509 -60.69 -63.52 -38.01
N SER A 510 -60.65 -62.19 -38.03
CA SER A 510 -60.24 -61.44 -39.22
C SER A 510 -58.80 -61.75 -39.65
N SER A 511 -57.90 -62.08 -38.70
CA SER A 511 -56.49 -62.37 -39.00
C SER A 511 -56.28 -63.59 -39.92
N PHE A 512 -57.26 -64.49 -40.01
CA PHE A 512 -57.18 -65.68 -40.84
C PHE A 512 -58.33 -65.85 -41.82
N THR A 513 -59.29 -64.93 -41.80
CA THR A 513 -60.38 -64.92 -42.77
C THR A 513 -59.87 -64.31 -44.07
N THR A 514 -60.03 -65.01 -45.18
CA THR A 514 -59.48 -64.60 -46.49
C THR A 514 -60.54 -64.50 -47.58
N GLU A 515 -61.81 -64.69 -47.22
CA GLU A 515 -62.98 -64.59 -48.09
C GLU A 515 -64.16 -64.00 -47.30
N LYS A 516 -65.26 -63.62 -47.97
CA LYS A 516 -66.49 -63.20 -47.28
C LYS A 516 -67.14 -64.42 -46.66
N VAL A 517 -67.52 -64.34 -45.39
CA VAL A 517 -67.99 -65.50 -44.64
C VAL A 517 -69.18 -65.18 -43.77
N TRP A 518 -70.09 -66.13 -43.61
CA TRP A 518 -71.18 -66.03 -42.63
C TRP A 518 -70.64 -66.12 -41.20
N ILE A 519 -71.15 -65.22 -40.35
CA ILE A 519 -71.00 -65.25 -38.89
C ILE A 519 -72.37 -65.47 -38.24
N GLY A 520 -72.39 -65.81 -36.95
CA GLY A 520 -73.61 -66.24 -36.27
C GLY A 520 -74.58 -65.14 -35.88
N LEU A 521 -74.49 -63.94 -36.47
CA LEU A 521 -75.40 -62.82 -36.18
C LEU A 521 -76.47 -62.76 -37.27
N SER A 522 -77.71 -62.53 -36.85
CA SER A 522 -78.87 -62.35 -37.73
C SER A 522 -80.02 -61.67 -37.00
N ASP A 523 -80.95 -61.08 -37.72
CA ASP A 523 -82.24 -60.61 -37.21
C ASP A 523 -83.46 -61.25 -37.92
N ILE A 524 -83.25 -62.40 -38.59
CA ILE A 524 -84.29 -63.23 -39.24
C ILE A 524 -85.56 -63.42 -38.38
N GLU A 525 -85.43 -63.51 -37.05
CA GLU A 525 -86.58 -63.69 -36.14
C GLU A 525 -87.43 -62.43 -35.99
N GLN A 526 -86.80 -61.26 -36.01
CA GLN A 526 -87.44 -59.97 -35.81
C GLN A 526 -86.55 -58.85 -36.38
N GLU A 527 -87.00 -58.27 -37.49
CA GLU A 527 -86.35 -57.16 -38.18
C GLU A 527 -85.88 -56.05 -37.23
N GLY A 528 -84.61 -55.65 -37.36
CA GLY A 528 -83.95 -54.65 -36.53
C GLY A 528 -83.51 -55.15 -35.15
N ASN A 529 -83.73 -56.43 -34.81
CA ASN A 529 -83.33 -57.04 -33.52
C ASN A 529 -82.28 -58.13 -33.72
N MET A 530 -81.03 -57.68 -33.90
CA MET A 530 -79.87 -58.54 -34.11
C MET A 530 -79.56 -59.46 -32.91
N LYS A 531 -79.57 -60.77 -33.17
CA LYS A 531 -79.24 -61.82 -32.21
C LYS A 531 -78.17 -62.77 -32.74
N TRP A 532 -77.35 -63.25 -31.82
CA TRP A 532 -76.44 -64.35 -32.10
C TRP A 532 -77.17 -65.69 -32.12
N VAL A 533 -76.55 -66.70 -32.73
CA VAL A 533 -77.09 -68.08 -32.80
C VAL A 533 -77.34 -68.76 -31.44
N ASP A 534 -76.84 -68.21 -30.33
CA ASP A 534 -77.16 -68.65 -28.95
C ASP A 534 -78.32 -67.85 -28.30
N ASN A 535 -78.96 -66.97 -29.07
CA ASN A 535 -79.98 -66.00 -28.66
C ASN A 535 -79.48 -64.85 -27.79
N SER A 536 -78.18 -64.69 -27.61
CA SER A 536 -77.64 -63.51 -26.92
C SER A 536 -77.82 -62.23 -27.77
N PRO A 537 -78.08 -61.07 -27.15
CA PRO A 537 -78.24 -59.82 -27.88
C PRO A 537 -76.90 -59.31 -28.41
N LEU A 538 -76.96 -58.53 -29.49
CA LEU A 538 -75.80 -57.82 -30.00
C LEU A 538 -75.35 -56.70 -29.05
N ASN A 539 -74.25 -56.93 -28.31
CA ASN A 539 -73.68 -55.92 -27.41
C ASN A 539 -72.62 -55.03 -28.07
N GLN A 540 -71.87 -55.57 -29.03
CA GLN A 540 -70.82 -54.87 -29.75
C GLN A 540 -70.86 -55.28 -31.21
N ALA A 541 -70.81 -54.30 -32.10
CA ALA A 541 -70.86 -54.53 -33.53
C ALA A 541 -69.62 -53.98 -34.22
N PHE A 542 -69.22 -54.64 -35.31
CA PHE A 542 -68.08 -54.26 -36.13
C PHE A 542 -68.51 -53.94 -37.56
N TRP A 543 -69.60 -53.18 -37.68
CA TRP A 543 -70.20 -52.78 -38.95
C TRP A 543 -69.23 -52.05 -39.85
N PHE A 544 -69.22 -52.43 -41.12
CA PHE A 544 -68.66 -51.58 -42.16
C PHE A 544 -69.46 -50.27 -42.21
N LYS A 545 -68.78 -49.18 -42.60
CA LYS A 545 -69.38 -47.85 -42.59
C LYS A 545 -70.60 -47.82 -43.53
N GLY A 546 -71.78 -47.63 -42.95
CA GLY A 546 -73.06 -47.61 -43.66
C GLY A 546 -73.96 -48.78 -43.33
N GLU A 547 -73.41 -49.83 -42.68
CA GLU A 547 -74.13 -51.06 -42.32
C GLU A 547 -74.64 -51.02 -40.86
N PRO A 548 -75.68 -51.81 -40.52
CA PRO A 548 -76.51 -52.57 -41.44
C PRO A 548 -77.44 -51.63 -42.22
N ASN A 549 -77.57 -51.84 -43.54
CA ASN A 549 -78.32 -50.94 -44.41
C ASN A 549 -79.69 -51.49 -44.86
N ASP A 550 -79.94 -52.78 -44.58
CA ASP A 550 -81.12 -53.54 -44.96
C ASP A 550 -81.48 -53.31 -46.44
N TYR A 551 -80.53 -53.61 -47.34
CA TYR A 551 -80.69 -53.29 -48.75
C TYR A 551 -81.95 -53.97 -49.30
N VAL A 552 -82.88 -53.16 -49.79
CA VAL A 552 -84.20 -53.57 -50.31
C VAL A 552 -85.13 -54.32 -49.33
N GLY A 553 -84.83 -54.30 -48.02
CA GLY A 553 -85.72 -54.87 -47.00
C GLY A 553 -85.63 -56.39 -46.85
N ASN A 554 -84.45 -56.98 -47.05
CA ASN A 554 -84.26 -58.44 -47.11
C ASN A 554 -82.80 -58.88 -46.79
N GLU A 555 -82.07 -58.13 -45.96
CA GLU A 555 -80.70 -58.45 -45.56
C GLU A 555 -80.61 -58.85 -44.07
N ASP A 556 -81.12 -60.02 -43.72
CA ASP A 556 -81.26 -60.37 -42.29
C ASP A 556 -80.05 -61.14 -41.70
N CYS A 557 -78.98 -61.33 -42.48
CA CYS A 557 -77.85 -62.20 -42.15
C CYS A 557 -76.50 -61.53 -42.31
N ILE A 558 -75.59 -61.75 -41.36
CA ILE A 558 -74.36 -60.95 -41.31
C ILE A 558 -73.17 -61.72 -41.85
N GLU A 559 -72.51 -61.13 -42.84
CA GLU A 559 -71.19 -61.56 -43.31
C GLU A 559 -70.07 -60.75 -42.66
N LEU A 560 -68.92 -61.39 -42.48
CA LEU A 560 -67.65 -60.73 -42.26
C LEU A 560 -66.90 -60.61 -43.60
N ASN A 561 -66.58 -59.38 -43.98
CA ASN A 561 -65.88 -59.06 -45.22
C ASN A 561 -64.39 -58.79 -44.96
N TYR A 562 -63.55 -59.78 -45.28
CA TYR A 562 -62.10 -59.73 -45.04
C TYR A 562 -61.35 -58.58 -45.76
N ASN A 563 -61.92 -58.00 -46.82
CA ASN A 563 -61.33 -56.88 -47.55
C ASN A 563 -61.52 -55.54 -46.85
N ARG A 564 -62.24 -55.50 -45.72
CA ARG A 564 -62.49 -54.29 -44.93
C ARG A 564 -61.57 -54.21 -43.70
N GLU A 565 -61.55 -53.05 -43.06
CA GLU A 565 -60.82 -52.88 -41.81
C GLU A 565 -61.35 -53.86 -40.75
N THR A 566 -60.44 -54.47 -39.99
CA THR A 566 -60.76 -55.55 -39.04
C THR A 566 -61.94 -55.25 -38.10
N LEU A 567 -62.09 -54.02 -37.62
CA LEU A 567 -63.17 -53.62 -36.72
C LEU A 567 -64.37 -52.98 -37.40
N ASN A 568 -64.34 -52.84 -38.72
CA ASN A 568 -65.39 -52.22 -39.53
C ASN A 568 -65.62 -53.09 -40.78
N SER A 569 -65.97 -54.36 -40.57
CA SER A 569 -65.98 -55.38 -41.62
C SER A 569 -67.27 -56.17 -41.76
N TRP A 570 -68.26 -55.92 -40.90
CA TRP A 570 -69.54 -56.62 -40.97
C TRP A 570 -70.49 -55.95 -41.94
N ASN A 571 -71.26 -56.76 -42.64
CA ASN A 571 -72.24 -56.35 -43.62
C ASN A 571 -73.43 -57.29 -43.50
N ASP A 572 -74.63 -56.74 -43.44
CA ASP A 572 -75.87 -57.48 -43.63
C ASP A 572 -76.04 -57.81 -45.12
N ASP A 573 -76.46 -59.03 -45.44
CA ASP A 573 -76.62 -59.53 -46.81
C ASP A 573 -77.75 -60.57 -46.82
N PRO A 574 -78.46 -60.82 -47.94
CA PRO A 574 -79.59 -61.74 -47.92
C PRO A 574 -79.16 -63.14 -47.50
N CYS A 575 -79.85 -63.71 -46.52
CA CYS A 575 -79.54 -65.02 -45.93
C CYS A 575 -79.42 -66.18 -46.92
N SER A 576 -80.02 -66.03 -48.11
CA SER A 576 -80.00 -67.02 -49.20
C SER A 576 -78.69 -67.06 -49.98
N ILE A 577 -77.81 -66.05 -49.84
CA ILE A 577 -76.53 -66.02 -50.55
C ILE A 577 -75.61 -67.12 -50.02
N ASN A 578 -74.97 -67.84 -50.95
CA ASN A 578 -74.02 -68.88 -50.60
C ASN A 578 -72.66 -68.26 -50.26
N LYS A 579 -72.17 -68.49 -49.04
CA LYS A 579 -70.82 -68.13 -48.59
C LYS A 579 -70.26 -69.24 -47.71
N LYS A 580 -68.94 -69.28 -47.56
CA LYS A 580 -68.40 -70.10 -46.48
C LYS A 580 -68.81 -69.51 -45.14
N ALA A 581 -68.72 -70.32 -44.10
CA ALA A 581 -69.07 -69.90 -42.76
C ALA A 581 -67.95 -70.22 -41.79
N ILE A 582 -67.83 -69.40 -40.76
CA ILE A 582 -66.97 -69.69 -39.63
C ILE A 582 -67.82 -70.34 -38.55
N CYS A 583 -67.44 -71.55 -38.16
CA CYS A 583 -68.03 -72.29 -37.08
C CYS A 583 -67.17 -72.20 -35.82
N GLU A 584 -67.82 -72.29 -34.67
CA GLU A 584 -67.19 -72.36 -33.35
C GLU A 584 -67.75 -73.57 -32.59
N LYS A 585 -66.85 -74.38 -32.00
CA LYS A 585 -67.20 -75.56 -31.19
C LYS A 585 -67.55 -75.25 -29.75
#